data_AF-A0A386TY57-F1
#
_entry.id   AF-A0A386TY57-F1
#
_cell.length_a   1.000
_cell.length_b   1.000
_cell.length_c   1.000
_cell.angle_alpha   90.00
_cell.angle_beta   90.00
_cell.angle_gamma   90.00
#
_symmetry.space_group_name_H-M   'P 1'
#
loop_
_entity.id
_entity.type
_entity.pdbx_description
1 polymer ?
#
loop_
_entity_poly.entity_id
_entity_poly.type
_entity_poly.pdbx_seq_one_letter_code
_entity_poly.pdbx_strand_id
1 'polypeptide(L)'
;MVKIYNKTINVRDLLIIKIFRKYIIIMINPFIVRYYYKVYNQQITKIIINCYHYFLNNIYFYLMNSLLLVGISETTRTKKNNMINSINLKNFSNKNHYHFLDNHNNEISLEFKQWFAGLTDGDGYLYVTREGYVGYEITLPYADEKVLRILQNKFGGNIHGRSGCKAMRYRTQNKNTLYKIVHCLNGLLFNNIRLAQLHKACLALNIPIKDPKLPDINSAYISGLLDSDGHINIYKRNYNETHRYQLTIAISNKSRCNIEFLINVIGGQVYFDKSKNGHYIWVANSKLLHLKLYDYFLKFPPKTIKSHRTFLIKEFHELNSIKAYLENNKLSMKYKIWNIFNIRWSNKIL
;
A
#
# COMPACT_ATOMS: atom_id res chain seq x y z
N MET A 1 -45.43 2.20 -1.19
CA MET A 1 -45.90 3.18 -0.17
C MET A 1 -45.27 2.82 1.16
N VAL A 2 -44.24 3.56 1.60
CA VAL A 2 -43.56 3.33 2.89
C VAL A 2 -44.05 4.39 3.87
N LYS A 3 -44.69 3.98 4.97
CA LYS A 3 -45.10 4.88 6.06
C LYS A 3 -43.92 5.09 7.02
N ILE A 4 -43.52 6.35 7.20
CA ILE A 4 -42.58 6.79 8.22
C ILE A 4 -43.38 7.16 9.47
N TYR A 5 -43.06 6.54 10.61
CA TYR A 5 -43.61 6.94 11.91
C TYR A 5 -42.63 7.90 12.61
N ASN A 6 -42.99 9.17 12.71
CA ASN A 6 -42.34 10.12 13.63
C ASN A 6 -43.06 10.04 14.97
N LYS A 7 -42.39 9.51 16.01
CA LYS A 7 -42.88 9.58 17.39
C LYS A 7 -42.06 10.63 18.14
N THR A 8 -42.69 11.76 18.44
CA THR A 8 -42.16 12.83 19.29
C THR A 8 -42.13 12.37 20.75
N ILE A 9 -40.95 12.39 21.37
CA ILE A 9 -40.75 12.05 22.79
C ILE A 9 -41.31 13.18 23.66
N ASN A 10 -42.10 12.81 24.67
CA ASN A 10 -42.84 13.77 25.50
C ASN A 10 -41.97 14.24 26.69
N VAL A 11 -42.16 15.48 27.15
CA VAL A 11 -41.31 16.13 28.17
C VAL A 11 -41.25 15.37 29.51
N ARG A 12 -42.27 14.56 29.81
CA ARG A 12 -42.27 13.64 30.96
C ARG A 12 -41.20 12.54 30.87
N ASP A 13 -40.87 12.06 29.68
CA ASP A 13 -39.88 10.99 29.49
C ASP A 13 -38.45 11.49 29.77
N LEU A 14 -38.19 12.78 29.50
CA LEU A 14 -36.92 13.45 29.82
C LEU A 14 -36.66 13.56 31.34
N LEU A 15 -37.73 13.72 32.14
CA LEU A 15 -37.64 13.78 33.60
C LEU A 15 -37.31 12.40 34.21
N ILE A 16 -37.91 11.33 33.67
CA ILE A 16 -37.62 9.95 34.07
C ILE A 16 -36.16 9.59 33.75
N ILE A 17 -35.65 9.99 32.58
CA ILE A 17 -34.25 9.79 32.21
C ILE A 17 -33.29 10.54 33.14
N LYS A 18 -33.64 11.76 33.59
CA LYS A 18 -32.81 12.53 34.53
C LYS A 18 -32.73 11.89 35.91
N ILE A 19 -33.83 11.32 36.40
CA ILE A 19 -33.89 10.64 37.70
C ILE A 19 -33.10 9.33 37.66
N PHE A 20 -33.25 8.53 36.59
CA PHE A 20 -32.46 7.31 36.38
C PHE A 20 -30.96 7.60 36.27
N ARG A 21 -30.58 8.68 35.60
CA ARG A 21 -29.17 9.08 35.47
C ARG A 21 -28.55 9.47 36.81
N LYS A 22 -29.31 10.11 37.70
CA LYS A 22 -28.86 10.48 39.06
C LYS A 22 -28.72 9.24 39.96
N TYR A 23 -29.61 8.25 39.80
CA TYR A 23 -29.56 6.99 40.56
C TYR A 23 -28.39 6.09 40.13
N ILE A 24 -28.09 6.03 38.82
CA ILE A 24 -26.94 5.27 38.28
C ILE A 24 -25.61 5.86 38.75
N ILE A 25 -25.50 7.20 38.87
CA ILE A 25 -24.28 7.86 39.34
C ILE A 25 -24.00 7.58 40.83
N ILE A 26 -25.04 7.38 41.66
CA ILE A 26 -24.90 7.09 43.09
C ILE A 26 -24.55 5.61 43.36
N MET A 27 -24.96 4.70 42.47
CA MET A 27 -24.72 3.25 42.60
C MET A 27 -23.36 2.79 42.03
N ILE A 28 -22.57 3.69 41.42
CA ILE A 28 -21.25 3.36 40.86
C ILE A 28 -20.17 3.90 41.80
N ASN A 29 -19.39 2.97 42.37
CA ASN A 29 -18.23 3.23 43.21
C ASN A 29 -17.29 4.29 42.58
N PRO A 30 -16.99 5.41 43.25
CA PRO A 30 -16.25 6.54 42.67
C PRO A 30 -14.78 6.25 42.36
N PHE A 31 -14.27 5.05 42.67
CA PHE A 31 -12.93 4.60 42.29
C PHE A 31 -12.86 3.86 40.95
N ILE A 32 -13.98 3.67 40.23
CA ILE A 32 -14.01 2.96 38.93
C ILE A 32 -14.60 3.84 37.83
N VAL A 33 -13.94 4.97 37.52
CA VAL A 33 -14.02 5.57 36.17
C VAL A 33 -12.67 6.18 35.82
N ARG A 34 -11.76 5.36 35.30
CA ARG A 34 -10.58 5.83 34.57
C ARG A 34 -10.97 5.92 33.10
N TYR A 35 -11.11 7.14 32.58
CA TYR A 35 -11.31 7.39 31.16
C TYR A 35 -10.16 6.75 30.36
N TYR A 36 -10.46 5.73 29.56
CA TYR A 36 -9.56 5.23 28.53
C TYR A 36 -10.09 5.66 27.16
N TYR A 37 -9.50 6.71 26.60
CA TYR A 37 -9.39 6.82 25.14
C TYR A 37 -8.46 5.68 24.70
N LYS A 38 -9.03 4.56 24.25
CA LYS A 38 -8.26 3.41 23.75
C LYS A 38 -8.32 3.37 22.24
N VAL A 39 -7.23 3.82 21.62
CA VAL A 39 -6.70 3.23 20.39
C VAL A 39 -6.70 1.70 20.57
N TYR A 40 -7.19 0.98 19.57
CA TYR A 40 -7.31 -0.47 19.49
C TYR A 40 -6.31 -1.27 20.36
N ASN A 41 -6.79 -1.77 21.50
CA ASN A 41 -6.15 -2.88 22.22
C ASN A 41 -7.13 -4.05 22.20
N GLN A 42 -6.97 -4.96 21.23
CA GLN A 42 -7.51 -6.33 21.37
C GLN A 42 -6.83 -6.98 22.58
N GLN A 43 -7.59 -7.69 23.41
CA GLN A 43 -7.02 -8.44 24.53
C GLN A 43 -6.16 -9.58 23.98
N ILE A 44 -4.85 -9.51 24.29
CA ILE A 44 -3.89 -10.58 24.09
C ILE A 44 -3.68 -11.19 25.47
N THR A 45 -4.13 -12.42 25.70
CA THR A 45 -3.76 -13.19 26.89
C THR A 45 -2.41 -13.83 26.65
N LYS A 46 -1.38 -13.37 27.36
CA LYS A 46 -0.11 -14.11 27.50
C LYS A 46 -0.36 -15.31 28.40
N ILE A 47 -0.20 -16.52 27.87
CA ILE A 47 -0.12 -17.72 28.68
C ILE A 47 1.37 -18.10 28.76
N ILE A 48 1.90 -18.15 29.98
CA ILE A 48 3.24 -18.67 30.26
C ILE A 48 3.07 -20.15 30.60
N ILE A 49 3.62 -21.04 29.78
CA ILE A 49 3.67 -22.47 30.09
C ILE A 49 5.11 -22.80 30.49
N ASN A 50 5.30 -23.16 31.75
CA ASN A 50 6.58 -23.69 32.24
C ASN A 50 6.61 -25.21 31.97
N CYS A 51 7.55 -25.65 31.14
CA CYS A 51 7.77 -27.07 30.88
C CYS A 51 9.11 -27.51 31.49
N TYR A 52 9.09 -28.60 32.25
CA TYR A 52 10.28 -29.24 32.82
C TYR A 52 10.65 -30.47 31.99
N HIS A 53 11.91 -30.60 31.61
CA HIS A 53 12.45 -31.81 30.98
C HIS A 53 13.58 -32.37 31.85
N TYR A 54 13.43 -33.61 32.30
CA TYR A 54 14.51 -34.37 32.93
C TYR A 54 15.27 -35.14 31.86
N PHE A 55 16.57 -34.86 31.73
CA PHE A 55 17.52 -35.72 31.04
C PHE A 55 18.75 -35.83 31.93
N LEU A 56 19.28 -37.04 32.10
CA LEU A 56 20.39 -37.44 32.99
C LEU A 56 21.27 -36.25 33.45
N ASN A 57 21.04 -35.85 34.70
CA ASN A 57 21.82 -34.91 35.53
C ASN A 57 22.00 -33.45 35.08
N ASN A 58 21.16 -32.88 34.21
CA ASN A 58 21.11 -31.41 34.06
C ASN A 58 19.68 -30.88 33.86
N ILE A 59 19.29 -29.89 34.69
CA ILE A 59 17.99 -29.19 34.59
C ILE A 59 18.10 -28.09 33.53
N TYR A 60 17.28 -28.18 32.48
CA TYR A 60 17.15 -27.12 31.48
C TYR A 60 15.81 -26.38 31.61
N PHE A 61 15.87 -25.06 31.72
CA PHE A 61 14.71 -24.17 31.82
C PHE A 61 14.41 -23.55 30.44
N TYR A 62 13.17 -23.68 29.97
CA TYR A 62 12.70 -23.03 28.74
C TYR A 62 11.44 -22.19 29.01
N LEU A 63 11.46 -20.93 28.57
CA LEU A 63 10.32 -20.03 28.61
C LEU A 63 9.74 -19.87 27.20
N MET A 64 8.55 -20.42 26.95
CA MET A 64 7.86 -20.28 25.66
C MET A 64 6.71 -19.27 25.78
N ASN A 65 6.78 -18.21 24.97
CA ASN A 65 5.71 -17.22 24.85
C ASN A 65 4.88 -17.52 23.59
N SER A 66 3.60 -17.90 23.75
CA SER A 66 2.65 -17.99 22.64
C SER A 66 1.62 -16.87 22.72
N LEU A 67 1.30 -16.26 21.57
CA LEU A 67 0.30 -15.19 21.44
C LEU A 67 -0.92 -15.75 20.71
N LEU A 68 -2.08 -15.79 21.38
CA LEU A 68 -3.36 -16.17 20.78
C LEU A 68 -4.27 -14.96 20.65
N LEU A 69 -4.87 -14.78 19.47
CA LEU A 69 -5.92 -13.81 19.21
C LEU A 69 -7.27 -14.43 19.60
N VAL A 70 -7.92 -13.89 20.63
CA VAL A 70 -9.25 -14.33 21.06
C VAL A 70 -10.31 -13.58 20.26
N GLY A 71 -11.04 -14.32 19.41
CA GLY A 71 -12.29 -13.86 18.81
C GLY A 71 -13.46 -14.13 19.76
N ILE A 72 -14.47 -13.26 19.72
CA ILE A 72 -15.72 -13.38 20.47
C ILE A 72 -16.59 -14.46 19.82
N SER A 73 -16.21 -15.72 20.00
CA SER A 73 -17.11 -16.86 19.83
C SER A 73 -16.52 -18.03 20.61
N GLU A 74 -17.22 -18.39 21.68
CA GLU A 74 -16.94 -19.60 22.46
C GLU A 74 -17.04 -20.83 21.55
N THR A 75 -15.92 -21.44 21.20
CA THR A 75 -15.76 -22.89 20.98
C THR A 75 -14.27 -23.20 20.91
N THR A 76 -13.66 -23.50 22.05
CA THR A 76 -12.33 -24.10 22.14
C THR A 76 -12.39 -25.54 21.66
N ARG A 77 -11.90 -25.84 20.46
CA ARG A 77 -11.63 -27.22 20.02
C ARG A 77 -10.13 -27.48 20.04
N THR A 78 -9.65 -28.15 21.10
CA THR A 78 -8.27 -28.59 21.23
C THR A 78 -8.00 -29.73 20.25
N LYS A 79 -7.18 -29.51 19.21
CA LYS A 79 -6.52 -30.59 18.47
C LYS A 79 -5.04 -30.58 18.84
N LYS A 80 -4.64 -31.53 19.68
CA LYS A 80 -3.27 -31.76 20.12
C LYS A 80 -2.50 -32.40 18.96
N ASN A 81 -1.79 -31.59 18.16
CA ASN A 81 -0.82 -32.12 17.21
C ASN A 81 0.53 -32.26 17.94
N ASN A 82 0.88 -33.49 18.31
CA ASN A 82 2.24 -33.84 18.64
C ASN A 82 3.09 -33.79 17.36
N MET A 83 3.87 -32.74 17.16
CA MET A 83 5.06 -32.77 16.31
C MET A 83 6.24 -32.30 17.15
N ILE A 84 6.93 -33.26 17.78
CA ILE A 84 8.29 -33.06 18.26
C ILE A 84 9.18 -33.23 17.03
N ASN A 85 9.68 -32.13 16.48
CA ASN A 85 10.89 -32.15 15.66
C ASN A 85 11.97 -31.39 16.43
N SER A 86 12.92 -32.15 16.96
CA SER A 86 14.15 -31.65 17.57
C SER A 86 14.99 -30.93 16.51
N ILE A 87 14.95 -29.60 16.50
CA ILE A 87 15.90 -28.81 15.70
C ILE A 87 17.12 -28.54 16.58
N ASN A 88 18.22 -29.24 16.28
CA ASN A 88 19.54 -28.88 16.75
C ASN A 88 19.90 -27.48 16.25
N LEU A 89 19.77 -26.48 17.11
CA LEU A 89 20.31 -25.14 16.90
C LEU A 89 21.82 -25.15 17.13
N LYS A 90 22.58 -25.55 16.10
CA LYS A 90 23.98 -25.13 15.97
C LYS A 90 24.01 -23.85 15.13
N ASN A 91 24.36 -22.75 15.79
CA ASN A 91 24.95 -21.52 15.27
C ASN A 91 24.64 -21.17 13.80
N PHE A 92 23.57 -20.41 13.55
CA PHE A 92 23.40 -19.63 12.33
C PHE A 92 23.59 -18.14 12.62
N SER A 93 24.81 -17.77 13.03
CA SER A 93 25.32 -16.42 12.83
C SER A 93 25.92 -16.33 11.42
N ASN A 94 25.06 -16.35 10.40
CA ASN A 94 25.39 -15.87 9.07
C ASN A 94 24.13 -15.23 8.50
N LYS A 95 24.18 -13.93 8.23
CA LYS A 95 23.14 -13.20 7.49
C LYS A 95 23.10 -13.73 6.07
N ASN A 96 22.44 -14.87 5.86
CA ASN A 96 22.15 -15.38 4.53
C ASN A 96 21.13 -14.44 3.89
N HIS A 97 21.61 -13.43 3.15
CA HIS A 97 20.79 -12.78 2.14
C HIS A 97 20.39 -13.87 1.15
N TYR A 98 19.14 -14.32 1.21
CA TYR A 98 18.62 -15.24 0.20
C TYR A 98 18.66 -14.52 -1.16
N HIS A 99 19.61 -14.87 -2.00
CA HIS A 99 19.71 -14.39 -3.37
C HIS A 99 18.61 -15.10 -4.18
N PHE A 100 17.53 -14.36 -4.48
CA PHE A 100 16.44 -14.88 -5.30
C PHE A 100 16.74 -14.61 -6.77
N LEU A 101 16.75 -15.68 -7.56
CA LEU A 101 16.99 -15.63 -8.99
C LEU A 101 15.69 -15.45 -9.77
N ASP A 102 15.75 -14.64 -10.82
CA ASP A 102 14.70 -14.50 -11.82
C ASP A 102 14.59 -15.76 -12.70
N ASN A 103 13.77 -15.72 -13.75
CA ASN A 103 13.62 -16.86 -14.66
C ASN A 103 14.85 -17.12 -15.55
N HIS A 104 15.77 -16.17 -15.61
CA HIS A 104 17.00 -16.26 -16.39
C HIS A 104 18.22 -16.50 -15.48
N ASN A 105 17.98 -16.95 -14.25
CA ASN A 105 19.01 -17.20 -13.23
C ASN A 105 19.83 -15.96 -12.83
N ASN A 106 19.30 -14.75 -13.01
CA ASN A 106 19.92 -13.52 -12.52
C ASN A 106 19.34 -13.10 -11.18
N GLU A 107 20.15 -12.52 -10.30
CA GLU A 107 19.64 -12.00 -9.04
C GLU A 107 18.62 -10.86 -9.26
N ILE A 108 17.48 -10.96 -8.58
CA ILE A 108 16.50 -9.89 -8.53
C ILE A 108 17.02 -8.76 -7.64
N SER A 109 17.32 -7.61 -8.24
CA SER A 109 17.85 -6.44 -7.53
C SER A 109 16.90 -5.90 -6.46
N LEU A 110 17.46 -5.26 -5.43
CA LEU A 110 16.67 -4.60 -4.38
C LEU A 110 15.77 -3.50 -4.97
N GLU A 111 16.28 -2.72 -5.92
CA GLU A 111 15.52 -1.68 -6.61
C GLU A 111 14.26 -2.25 -7.27
N PHE A 112 14.38 -3.37 -7.97
CA PHE A 112 13.23 -4.02 -8.58
C PHE A 112 12.24 -4.52 -7.53
N LYS A 113 12.72 -5.12 -6.43
CA LYS A 113 11.85 -5.59 -5.33
C LYS A 113 11.07 -4.44 -4.69
N GLN A 114 11.74 -3.30 -4.47
CA GLN A 114 11.12 -2.08 -3.92
C GLN A 114 10.07 -1.52 -4.88
N TRP A 115 10.41 -1.34 -6.16
CA TRP A 115 9.47 -0.89 -7.18
C TRP A 115 8.27 -1.85 -7.30
N PHE A 116 8.52 -3.16 -7.31
CA PHE A 116 7.48 -4.17 -7.39
C PHE A 116 6.54 -4.12 -6.18
N ALA A 117 7.09 -3.92 -4.97
CA ALA A 117 6.28 -3.74 -3.76
C ALA A 117 5.34 -2.53 -3.85
N GLY A 118 5.82 -1.38 -4.32
CA GLY A 118 4.98 -0.19 -4.52
C GLY A 118 3.87 -0.42 -5.56
N LEU A 119 4.19 -1.11 -6.65
CA LEU A 119 3.20 -1.48 -7.67
C LEU A 119 2.14 -2.44 -7.10
N THR A 120 2.56 -3.46 -6.35
CA THR A 120 1.67 -4.41 -5.67
C THR A 120 0.76 -3.74 -4.65
N ASP A 121 1.27 -2.73 -3.94
CA ASP A 121 0.50 -2.00 -2.93
C ASP A 121 -0.69 -1.20 -3.48
N GLY A 122 -0.62 -0.77 -4.73
CA GLY A 122 -1.79 -0.26 -5.45
C GLY A 122 -2.60 -1.39 -6.10
N ASP A 123 -2.04 -2.01 -7.15
CA ASP A 123 -2.79 -2.84 -8.10
C ASP A 123 -2.64 -4.36 -7.94
N GLY A 124 -1.69 -4.81 -7.10
CA GLY A 124 -1.45 -6.24 -6.89
C GLY A 124 -2.53 -6.91 -6.04
N TYR A 125 -2.67 -8.23 -6.13
CA TYR A 125 -3.61 -8.98 -5.32
C TYR A 125 -3.05 -10.35 -4.96
N LEU A 126 -2.88 -10.59 -3.66
CA LEU A 126 -2.51 -11.88 -3.10
C LEU A 126 -3.75 -12.55 -2.51
N TYR A 127 -3.94 -13.82 -2.79
CA TYR A 127 -5.04 -14.60 -2.22
C TYR A 127 -4.60 -16.00 -1.84
N VAL A 128 -5.36 -16.60 -0.91
CA VAL A 128 -5.25 -18.00 -0.53
C VAL A 128 -6.62 -18.61 -0.71
N THR A 129 -6.71 -19.69 -1.49
CA THR A 129 -7.98 -20.41 -1.70
C THR A 129 -8.37 -21.20 -0.45
N ARG A 130 -9.59 -21.75 -0.43
CA ARG A 130 -10.05 -22.59 0.69
C ARG A 130 -9.21 -23.85 0.84
N GLU A 131 -8.67 -24.37 -0.26
CA GLU A 131 -7.78 -25.53 -0.30
C GLU A 131 -6.33 -25.18 0.09
N GLY A 132 -6.04 -23.90 0.39
CA GLY A 132 -4.71 -23.44 0.80
C GLY A 132 -3.78 -23.06 -0.34
N TYR A 133 -4.26 -23.04 -1.60
CA TYR A 133 -3.44 -22.60 -2.72
C TYR A 133 -3.26 -21.09 -2.70
N VAL A 134 -2.02 -20.64 -2.77
CA VAL A 134 -1.69 -19.22 -2.91
C VAL A 134 -1.82 -18.82 -4.38
N GLY A 135 -2.19 -17.57 -4.64
CA GLY A 135 -2.15 -16.97 -5.96
C GLY A 135 -1.80 -15.49 -5.91
N TYR A 136 -1.26 -15.00 -7.02
CA TYR A 136 -0.93 -13.58 -7.23
C TYR A 136 -1.53 -13.11 -8.55
N GLU A 137 -2.12 -11.91 -8.53
CA GLU A 137 -2.59 -11.21 -9.72
C GLU A 137 -2.18 -9.75 -9.72
N ILE A 138 -2.04 -9.18 -10.90
CA ILE A 138 -2.04 -7.72 -11.10
C ILE A 138 -2.73 -7.42 -12.42
N THR A 139 -3.61 -6.42 -12.42
CA THR A 139 -4.36 -6.00 -13.62
C THR A 139 -3.98 -4.58 -13.97
N LEU A 140 -3.49 -4.35 -15.20
CA LEU A 140 -3.09 -3.02 -15.69
C LEU A 140 -3.77 -2.71 -17.03
N PRO A 141 -3.92 -1.43 -17.42
CA PRO A 141 -4.43 -1.05 -18.74
C PRO A 141 -3.58 -1.63 -19.90
N TYR A 142 -4.15 -1.75 -21.11
CA TYR A 142 -3.40 -2.24 -22.28
C TYR A 142 -2.14 -1.42 -22.59
N ALA A 143 -2.18 -0.11 -22.35
CA ALA A 143 -1.02 0.78 -22.54
C ALA A 143 0.20 0.39 -21.68
N ASP A 144 -0.02 -0.40 -20.63
CA ASP A 144 1.00 -0.84 -19.67
C ASP A 144 1.33 -2.33 -19.78
N GLU A 145 0.99 -2.99 -20.91
CA GLU A 145 1.34 -4.41 -21.14
C GLU A 145 2.84 -4.69 -20.90
N LYS A 146 3.72 -3.77 -21.31
CA LYS A 146 5.17 -3.89 -21.10
C LYS A 146 5.54 -4.15 -19.64
N VAL A 147 4.78 -3.58 -18.69
CA VAL A 147 5.00 -3.78 -17.25
C VAL A 147 4.68 -5.21 -16.86
N LEU A 148 3.58 -5.77 -17.37
CA LEU A 148 3.22 -7.16 -17.14
C LEU A 148 4.26 -8.12 -17.76
N ARG A 149 4.82 -7.79 -18.94
CA ARG A 149 5.90 -8.56 -19.57
C ARG A 149 7.19 -8.53 -18.75
N ILE A 150 7.52 -7.40 -18.12
CA ILE A 150 8.64 -7.32 -17.16
C ILE A 150 8.41 -8.32 -16.01
N LEU A 151 7.20 -8.36 -15.43
CA LEU A 151 6.89 -9.32 -14.36
C LEU A 151 6.94 -10.76 -14.85
N GLN A 152 6.42 -11.04 -16.04
CA GLN A 152 6.47 -12.37 -16.65
C GLN A 152 7.91 -12.84 -16.89
N ASN A 153 8.77 -11.96 -17.38
CA ASN A 153 10.19 -12.27 -17.58
C ASN A 153 10.92 -12.48 -16.24
N LYS A 154 10.52 -11.78 -15.17
CA LYS A 154 11.15 -11.95 -13.85
C LYS A 154 10.67 -13.17 -13.08
N PHE A 155 9.38 -13.50 -13.15
CA PHE A 155 8.75 -14.47 -12.26
C PHE A 155 8.11 -15.67 -12.98
N GLY A 156 7.83 -15.56 -14.28
CA GLY A 156 7.05 -16.54 -15.05
C GLY A 156 5.57 -16.21 -14.98
N GLY A 157 4.69 -17.20 -15.11
CA GLY A 157 3.24 -16.98 -15.05
C GLY A 157 2.64 -16.49 -16.38
N ASN A 158 1.34 -16.21 -16.36
CA ASN A 158 0.55 -16.01 -17.57
C ASN A 158 -0.06 -14.60 -17.63
N ILE A 159 -0.16 -14.06 -18.85
CA ILE A 159 -0.82 -12.80 -19.13
C ILE A 159 -2.03 -13.08 -20.02
N HIS A 160 -3.19 -12.59 -19.61
CA HIS A 160 -4.44 -12.73 -20.37
C HIS A 160 -5.19 -11.39 -20.43
N GLY A 161 -5.97 -11.18 -21.49
CA GLY A 161 -6.90 -10.06 -21.57
C GLY A 161 -8.01 -10.18 -20.52
N ARG A 162 -8.55 -9.05 -20.07
CA ARG A 162 -9.75 -9.00 -19.23
C ARG A 162 -10.97 -8.68 -20.07
N SER A 163 -11.93 -9.61 -20.14
CA SER A 163 -13.19 -9.39 -20.86
C SER A 163 -13.95 -8.20 -20.27
N GLY A 164 -14.50 -7.36 -21.15
CA GLY A 164 -15.32 -6.21 -20.76
C GLY A 164 -14.53 -4.98 -20.29
N CYS A 165 -13.19 -4.99 -20.30
CA CYS A 165 -12.39 -3.79 -20.04
C CYS A 165 -11.11 -3.72 -20.87
N LYS A 166 -10.55 -2.51 -21.03
CA LYS A 166 -9.30 -2.28 -21.78
C LYS A 166 -8.06 -2.57 -20.92
N ALA A 167 -7.97 -3.78 -20.38
CA ALA A 167 -6.95 -4.16 -19.42
C ALA A 167 -6.46 -5.60 -19.63
N MET A 168 -5.23 -5.86 -19.16
CA MET A 168 -4.62 -7.18 -19.10
C MET A 168 -4.34 -7.55 -17.67
N ARG A 169 -4.36 -8.85 -17.40
CA ARG A 169 -4.03 -9.40 -16.10
C ARG A 169 -2.87 -10.37 -16.21
N TYR A 170 -1.85 -10.11 -15.40
CA TYR A 170 -0.85 -11.10 -15.03
C TYR A 170 -1.39 -11.94 -13.87
N ARG A 171 -1.28 -13.27 -13.95
CA ARG A 171 -1.70 -14.20 -12.89
C ARG A 171 -0.76 -15.40 -12.81
N THR A 172 -0.52 -15.86 -11.59
CA THR A 172 0.20 -17.11 -11.33
C THR A 172 -0.34 -17.82 -10.08
N GLN A 173 -0.39 -19.15 -10.16
CA GLN A 173 -0.63 -20.07 -9.05
C GLN A 173 0.53 -21.09 -8.92
N ASN A 174 1.60 -20.92 -9.71
CA ASN A 174 2.75 -21.81 -9.64
C ASN A 174 3.48 -21.61 -8.30
N LYS A 175 3.68 -22.69 -7.54
CA LYS A 175 4.26 -22.65 -6.19
C LYS A 175 5.66 -22.01 -6.17
N ASN A 176 6.52 -22.34 -7.13
CA ASN A 176 7.89 -21.81 -7.18
C ASN A 176 7.88 -20.31 -7.51
N THR A 177 7.07 -19.91 -8.49
CA THR A 177 6.88 -18.48 -8.81
C THR A 177 6.34 -17.70 -7.61
N LEU A 178 5.34 -18.23 -6.92
CA LEU A 178 4.74 -17.58 -5.75
C LEU A 178 5.70 -17.48 -4.58
N TYR A 179 6.51 -18.51 -4.35
CA TYR A 179 7.57 -18.46 -3.35
C TYR A 179 8.53 -17.30 -3.63
N LYS A 180 8.96 -17.11 -4.88
CA LYS A 180 9.80 -15.97 -5.29
C LYS A 180 9.10 -14.63 -5.06
N ILE A 181 7.84 -14.50 -5.50
CA ILE A 181 7.04 -13.27 -5.35
C ILE A 181 6.88 -12.90 -3.87
N VAL A 182 6.44 -13.85 -3.04
CA VAL A 182 6.20 -13.61 -1.60
C VAL A 182 7.49 -13.21 -0.91
N HIS A 183 8.62 -13.86 -1.19
CA HIS A 183 9.91 -13.45 -0.63
C HIS A 183 10.39 -12.07 -1.10
N CYS A 184 10.11 -11.68 -2.35
CA CYS A 184 10.42 -10.34 -2.85
C CYS A 184 9.60 -9.26 -2.14
N LEU A 185 8.35 -9.56 -1.77
CA LEU A 185 7.42 -8.61 -1.15
C LEU A 185 7.54 -8.57 0.38
N ASN A 186 7.98 -9.65 1.00
CA ASN A 186 8.02 -9.80 2.46
C ASN A 186 8.98 -8.80 3.13
N GLY A 187 8.41 -7.90 3.94
CA GLY A 187 9.10 -6.77 4.57
C GLY A 187 9.19 -5.50 3.71
N LEU A 188 8.70 -5.50 2.46
CA LEU A 188 8.69 -4.33 1.57
C LEU A 188 7.30 -3.75 1.28
N LEU A 189 6.23 -4.53 1.47
CA LEU A 189 4.86 -3.98 1.41
C LEU A 189 4.58 -3.09 2.61
N PHE A 190 3.72 -2.10 2.42
CA PHE A 190 3.30 -1.12 3.41
C PHE A 190 1.78 -0.97 3.49
N ASN A 191 1.05 -1.17 2.39
CA ASN A 191 -0.41 -1.05 2.35
C ASN A 191 -1.07 -2.06 3.31
N ASN A 192 -1.91 -1.56 4.21
CA ASN A 192 -2.58 -2.38 5.23
C ASN A 192 -3.38 -3.57 4.68
N ILE A 193 -4.06 -3.40 3.54
CA ILE A 193 -4.83 -4.47 2.88
C ILE A 193 -3.88 -5.51 2.29
N ARG A 194 -2.80 -5.08 1.64
CA ARG A 194 -1.84 -6.01 1.02
C ARG A 194 -0.99 -6.74 2.06
N LEU A 195 -0.63 -6.08 3.15
CA LEU A 195 0.03 -6.73 4.29
C LEU A 195 -0.81 -7.90 4.83
N ALA A 196 -2.11 -7.69 5.03
CA ALA A 196 -3.00 -8.77 5.46
C ALA A 196 -3.07 -9.93 4.44
N GLN A 197 -3.06 -9.63 3.14
CA GLN A 197 -3.04 -10.65 2.08
C GLN A 197 -1.70 -11.41 2.04
N LEU A 198 -0.58 -10.68 2.19
CA LEU A 198 0.77 -11.25 2.23
C LEU A 198 0.96 -12.15 3.44
N HIS A 199 0.50 -11.74 4.64
CA HIS A 199 0.62 -12.57 5.83
C HIS A 199 -0.09 -13.92 5.67
N LYS A 200 -1.28 -13.92 5.05
CA LYS A 200 -1.99 -15.17 4.71
C LYS A 200 -1.18 -16.04 3.75
N ALA A 201 -0.57 -15.45 2.72
CA ALA A 201 0.29 -16.16 1.79
C ALA A 201 1.56 -16.72 2.46
N CYS A 202 2.20 -15.94 3.35
CA CYS A 202 3.35 -16.37 4.13
C CYS A 202 3.02 -17.59 5.00
N LEU A 203 1.89 -17.55 5.71
CA LEU A 203 1.43 -18.68 6.53
C LEU A 203 1.17 -19.94 5.68
N ALA A 204 0.49 -19.80 4.53
CA ALA A 204 0.22 -20.92 3.63
C ALA A 204 1.49 -21.53 3.00
N LEU A 205 2.55 -20.73 2.82
CA LEU A 205 3.83 -21.16 2.27
C LEU A 205 4.89 -21.49 3.33
N ASN A 206 4.56 -21.41 4.62
CA ASN A 206 5.51 -21.54 5.74
C ASN A 206 6.71 -20.59 5.65
N ILE A 207 6.48 -19.35 5.23
CA ILE A 207 7.50 -18.29 5.15
C ILE A 207 7.40 -17.43 6.42
N PRO A 208 8.49 -17.21 7.16
CA PRO A 208 8.49 -16.28 8.30
C PRO A 208 8.11 -14.87 7.86
N ILE A 209 7.13 -14.28 8.54
CA ILE A 209 6.66 -12.92 8.28
C ILE A 209 7.72 -11.92 8.75
N LYS A 210 8.03 -10.92 7.92
CA LYS A 210 8.91 -9.80 8.25
C LYS A 210 8.09 -8.54 8.47
N ASP A 211 8.50 -7.74 9.44
CA ASP A 211 7.90 -6.43 9.66
C ASP A 211 8.10 -5.52 8.44
N PRO A 212 7.09 -4.72 8.08
CA PRO A 212 7.18 -3.80 6.96
C PRO A 212 8.23 -2.71 7.23
N LYS A 213 9.15 -2.52 6.29
CA LYS A 213 10.09 -1.39 6.33
C LYS A 213 9.44 -0.16 5.71
N LEU A 214 9.45 0.96 6.44
CA LEU A 214 8.97 2.22 5.92
C LEU A 214 9.79 2.64 4.67
N PRO A 215 9.14 2.96 3.53
CA PRO A 215 9.85 3.45 2.36
C PRO A 215 10.48 4.82 2.62
N ASP A 216 11.65 5.07 2.00
CA ASP A 216 12.34 6.37 2.03
C ASP A 216 12.61 6.88 0.60
N ILE A 217 13.23 8.06 0.49
CA ILE A 217 13.52 8.71 -0.79
C ILE A 217 14.61 7.99 -1.61
N ASN A 218 15.35 7.08 -0.98
CA ASN A 218 16.37 6.26 -1.62
C ASN A 218 15.85 4.88 -2.03
N SER A 219 14.55 4.65 -1.94
CA SER A 219 13.87 3.42 -2.34
C SER A 219 13.08 3.62 -3.64
N ALA A 220 13.07 2.62 -4.51
CA ALA A 220 12.24 2.63 -5.73
C ALA A 220 10.73 2.42 -5.48
N TYR A 221 10.33 2.22 -4.22
CA TYR A 221 8.94 1.95 -3.83
C TYR A 221 7.96 3.04 -4.28
N ILE A 222 8.30 4.33 -4.11
CA ILE A 222 7.41 5.43 -4.49
C ILE A 222 7.20 5.46 -6.01
N SER A 223 8.21 5.09 -6.80
CA SER A 223 8.10 4.93 -8.25
C SER A 223 7.07 3.85 -8.64
N GLY A 224 7.10 2.70 -7.95
CA GLY A 224 6.10 1.65 -8.13
C GLY A 224 4.69 2.07 -7.70
N LEU A 225 4.58 2.80 -6.59
CA LEU A 225 3.30 3.33 -6.13
C LEU A 225 2.72 4.39 -7.07
N LEU A 226 3.58 5.17 -7.73
CA LEU A 226 3.15 6.09 -8.78
C LEU A 226 2.63 5.33 -10.02
N ASP A 227 3.30 4.24 -10.40
CA ASP A 227 2.88 3.39 -11.52
C ASP A 227 1.47 2.81 -11.31
N SER A 228 1.07 2.50 -10.07
CA SER A 228 -0.30 2.06 -9.75
C SER A 228 -1.25 3.24 -9.47
N ASP A 229 -1.20 3.78 -8.26
CA ASP A 229 -2.16 4.76 -7.71
C ASP A 229 -1.83 6.23 -8.05
N GLY A 230 -0.71 6.47 -8.73
CA GLY A 230 -0.21 7.81 -9.04
C GLY A 230 -0.81 8.45 -10.28
N HIS A 231 -0.83 9.79 -10.28
CA HIS A 231 -1.11 10.61 -11.45
C HIS A 231 -0.23 11.86 -11.52
N ILE A 232 0.12 12.25 -12.74
CA ILE A 232 0.88 13.47 -13.06
C ILE A 232 0.09 14.22 -14.12
N ASN A 233 -0.46 15.36 -13.75
CA ASN A 233 -1.35 16.13 -14.62
C ASN A 233 -1.01 17.62 -14.58
N ILE A 234 -1.28 18.28 -15.69
CA ILE A 234 -1.21 19.74 -15.82
C ILE A 234 -2.65 20.24 -15.91
N TYR A 235 -3.02 21.14 -15.00
CA TYR A 235 -4.33 21.74 -14.93
C TYR A 235 -4.28 23.19 -15.38
N LYS A 236 -5.16 23.57 -16.32
CA LYS A 236 -5.41 24.97 -16.67
C LYS A 236 -6.24 25.60 -15.56
N ARG A 237 -5.76 26.69 -14.98
CA ARG A 237 -6.43 27.48 -13.95
C ARG A 237 -6.65 28.89 -14.47
N ASN A 238 -7.87 29.38 -14.38
CA ASN A 238 -8.14 30.79 -14.70
C ASN A 238 -7.44 31.68 -13.67
N TYR A 239 -6.86 32.78 -14.15
CA TYR A 239 -6.14 33.74 -13.33
C TYR A 239 -6.39 35.13 -13.92
N ASN A 240 -7.28 35.88 -13.27
CA ASN A 240 -7.82 37.15 -13.77
C ASN A 240 -8.39 36.95 -15.20
N GLU A 241 -8.02 37.83 -16.13
CA GLU A 241 -8.38 37.77 -17.56
C GLU A 241 -7.53 36.76 -18.36
N THR A 242 -6.64 36.03 -17.69
CA THR A 242 -5.73 35.06 -18.31
C THR A 242 -5.92 33.66 -17.71
N HIS A 243 -5.03 32.74 -18.08
CA HIS A 243 -4.94 31.44 -17.44
C HIS A 243 -3.49 31.15 -17.07
N ARG A 244 -3.30 30.21 -16.14
CA ARG A 244 -2.00 29.64 -15.80
C ARG A 244 -2.11 28.12 -15.81
N TYR A 245 -0.99 27.45 -16.08
CA TYR A 245 -0.91 26.00 -15.94
C TYR A 245 -0.27 25.64 -14.60
N GLN A 246 -0.88 24.67 -13.93
CA GLN A 246 -0.39 24.11 -12.68
C GLN A 246 -0.12 22.62 -12.86
N LEU A 247 1.14 22.21 -12.67
CA LEU A 247 1.51 20.81 -12.54
C LEU A 247 1.11 20.30 -11.16
N THR A 248 0.55 19.09 -11.12
CA THR A 248 0.23 18.35 -9.91
C THR A 248 0.74 16.93 -10.07
N ILE A 249 1.53 16.48 -9.10
CA ILE A 249 1.92 15.07 -8.92
C ILE A 249 1.19 14.58 -7.68
N ALA A 250 0.50 13.45 -7.78
CA ALA A 250 -0.36 12.99 -6.71
C ALA A 250 -0.51 11.47 -6.68
N ILE A 251 -0.81 10.94 -5.49
CA ILE A 251 -1.07 9.52 -5.24
C ILE A 251 -2.33 9.44 -4.40
N SER A 252 -3.31 8.66 -4.85
CA SER A 252 -4.62 8.51 -4.19
C SER A 252 -4.76 7.14 -3.55
N ASN A 253 -5.30 7.07 -2.34
CA ASN A 253 -5.62 5.80 -1.69
C ASN A 253 -6.87 5.92 -0.81
N LYS A 254 -7.59 4.81 -0.62
CA LYS A 254 -8.79 4.80 0.25
C LYS A 254 -8.45 5.00 1.72
N SER A 255 -7.26 4.59 2.15
CA SER A 255 -6.81 4.74 3.54
C SER A 255 -5.70 5.76 3.66
N ARG A 256 -5.83 6.71 4.59
CA ARG A 256 -4.83 7.75 4.85
C ARG A 256 -3.47 7.16 5.24
N CYS A 257 -3.47 6.16 6.11
CA CYS A 257 -2.22 5.57 6.64
C CYS A 257 -1.33 4.98 5.54
N ASN A 258 -1.91 4.56 4.40
CA ASN A 258 -1.15 3.98 3.29
C ASN A 258 -0.36 5.02 2.48
N ILE A 259 -0.63 6.32 2.63
CA ILE A 259 0.00 7.39 1.86
C ILE A 259 0.54 8.55 2.71
N GLU A 260 0.20 8.61 3.99
CA GLU A 260 0.63 9.69 4.89
C GLU A 260 2.15 9.75 5.06
N PHE A 261 2.84 8.61 4.95
CA PHE A 261 4.31 8.56 5.01
C PHE A 261 4.98 9.44 3.94
N LEU A 262 4.32 9.69 2.80
CA LEU A 262 4.85 10.54 1.72
C LEU A 262 5.11 11.97 2.17
N ILE A 263 4.36 12.47 3.17
CA ILE A 263 4.59 13.81 3.76
C ILE A 263 6.00 13.88 4.37
N ASN A 264 6.40 12.86 5.13
CA ASN A 264 7.68 12.83 5.81
C ASN A 264 8.83 12.54 4.83
N VAL A 265 8.60 11.68 3.83
CA VAL A 265 9.65 11.26 2.88
C VAL A 265 9.92 12.31 1.81
N ILE A 266 8.86 12.88 1.24
CA ILE A 266 8.94 13.77 0.08
C ILE A 266 8.63 15.21 0.49
N GLY A 267 7.58 15.40 1.28
CA GLY A 267 6.92 16.68 1.56
C GLY A 267 5.49 16.68 1.02
N GLY A 268 4.95 17.87 0.72
CA GLY A 268 3.59 17.99 0.18
C GLY A 268 2.52 17.87 1.25
N GLN A 269 1.30 17.55 0.83
CA GLN A 269 0.12 17.56 1.71
C GLN A 269 -0.80 16.38 1.40
N VAL A 270 -1.51 15.88 2.42
CA VAL A 270 -2.57 14.89 2.26
C VAL A 270 -3.90 15.50 2.66
N TYR A 271 -4.87 15.50 1.75
CA TYR A 271 -6.25 15.90 2.02
C TYR A 271 -7.23 14.78 1.68
N PHE A 272 -8.46 14.92 2.16
CA PHE A 272 -9.56 14.01 1.88
C PHE A 272 -10.44 14.57 0.75
N ASP A 273 -10.63 13.79 -0.30
CA ASP A 273 -11.52 14.09 -1.40
C ASP A 273 -12.81 13.28 -1.23
N LYS A 274 -13.96 13.97 -1.18
CA LYS A 274 -15.28 13.37 -0.98
C LYS A 274 -15.81 12.65 -2.23
N SER A 275 -15.22 12.87 -3.39
CA SER A 275 -15.65 12.23 -4.64
C SER A 275 -15.37 10.72 -4.62
N LYS A 276 -16.10 9.99 -5.48
CA LYS A 276 -15.94 8.52 -5.67
C LYS A 276 -15.97 7.72 -4.36
N ASN A 277 -16.93 8.01 -3.49
CA ASN A 277 -17.12 7.38 -2.17
C ASN A 277 -15.97 7.67 -1.16
N GLY A 278 -15.25 8.76 -1.35
CA GLY A 278 -14.25 9.21 -0.38
C GLY A 278 -12.90 8.53 -0.54
N HIS A 279 -11.84 9.32 -0.70
CA HIS A 279 -10.46 8.84 -0.72
C HIS A 279 -9.49 9.92 -0.26
N TYR A 280 -8.28 9.52 0.13
CA TYR A 280 -7.21 10.44 0.48
C TYR A 280 -6.28 10.62 -0.71
N ILE A 281 -5.79 11.85 -0.89
CA ILE A 281 -4.87 12.19 -1.96
C ILE A 281 -3.67 12.90 -1.33
N TRP A 282 -2.49 12.33 -1.53
CA TRP A 282 -1.23 13.03 -1.34
C TRP A 282 -0.94 13.85 -2.60
N VAL A 283 -0.56 15.12 -2.43
CA VAL A 283 -0.26 16.04 -3.53
C VAL A 283 1.06 16.79 -3.34
N ALA A 284 1.82 16.88 -4.43
CA ALA A 284 2.92 17.79 -4.62
C ALA A 284 2.53 18.79 -5.72
N ASN A 285 2.46 20.07 -5.35
CA ASN A 285 2.02 21.17 -6.22
C ASN A 285 3.04 22.30 -6.37
N SER A 286 4.13 22.29 -5.59
CA SER A 286 5.14 23.34 -5.63
C SER A 286 6.26 23.00 -6.61
N LYS A 287 6.83 24.02 -7.27
CA LYS A 287 7.99 23.84 -8.17
C LYS A 287 9.15 23.13 -7.48
N LEU A 288 9.44 23.49 -6.22
CA LEU A 288 10.51 22.85 -5.43
C LEU A 288 10.27 21.33 -5.29
N LEU A 289 9.06 20.92 -4.91
CA LEU A 289 8.74 19.49 -4.77
C LEU A 289 8.76 18.77 -6.12
N HIS A 290 8.29 19.42 -7.19
CA HIS A 290 8.36 18.85 -8.54
C HIS A 290 9.80 18.58 -8.98
N LEU A 291 10.74 19.49 -8.71
CA LEU A 291 12.15 19.29 -9.06
C LEU A 291 12.81 18.20 -8.20
N LYS A 292 12.51 18.15 -6.90
CA LYS A 292 12.95 17.04 -6.03
C LYS A 292 12.43 15.68 -6.53
N LEU A 293 11.18 15.63 -6.98
CA LEU A 293 10.57 14.44 -7.57
C LEU A 293 11.16 14.10 -8.93
N TYR A 294 11.50 15.10 -9.75
CA TYR A 294 12.20 14.90 -11.00
C TYR A 294 13.55 14.19 -10.77
N ASP A 295 14.36 14.65 -9.82
CA ASP A 295 15.63 14.01 -9.47
C ASP A 295 15.42 12.58 -8.94
N TYR A 296 14.38 12.37 -8.13
CA TYR A 296 13.98 11.04 -7.67
C TYR A 296 13.63 10.10 -8.84
N PHE A 297 12.85 10.56 -9.83
CA PHE A 297 12.45 9.75 -10.99
C PHE A 297 13.58 9.53 -12.00
N LEU A 298 14.61 10.39 -12.02
CA LEU A 298 15.84 10.10 -12.76
C LEU A 298 16.58 8.90 -12.16
N LYS A 299 16.59 8.79 -10.83
CA LYS A 299 17.19 7.65 -10.11
C LYS A 299 16.32 6.39 -10.18
N PHE A 300 15.01 6.53 -10.02
CA PHE A 300 14.05 5.44 -9.96
C PHE A 300 12.90 5.67 -10.96
N PRO A 301 13.12 5.44 -12.26
CA PRO A 301 12.13 5.72 -13.29
C PRO A 301 10.90 4.80 -13.16
N PRO A 302 9.68 5.37 -13.21
CA PRO A 302 8.46 4.58 -13.33
C PRO A 302 8.50 3.79 -14.63
N LYS A 303 7.77 2.68 -14.67
CA LYS A 303 7.82 1.71 -15.78
C LYS A 303 6.55 1.71 -16.62
N THR A 304 5.46 2.28 -16.13
CA THR A 304 4.21 2.47 -16.91
C THR A 304 4.37 3.56 -17.96
N ILE A 305 3.30 3.80 -18.72
CA ILE A 305 3.21 4.93 -19.62
C ILE A 305 3.39 6.25 -18.87
N LYS A 306 3.13 6.35 -17.55
CA LYS A 306 3.27 7.59 -16.77
C LYS A 306 4.70 8.14 -16.75
N SER A 307 5.70 7.30 -17.01
CA SER A 307 7.13 7.69 -16.98
C SER A 307 7.48 8.80 -17.97
N HIS A 308 6.82 8.90 -19.13
CA HIS A 308 7.13 9.99 -20.07
C HIS A 308 6.94 11.38 -19.42
N ARG A 309 5.91 11.55 -18.58
CA ARG A 309 5.62 12.83 -17.93
C ARG A 309 6.64 13.19 -16.88
N THR A 310 7.26 12.20 -16.22
CA THR A 310 8.29 12.50 -15.20
C THR A 310 9.49 13.19 -15.82
N PHE A 311 9.89 12.81 -17.04
CA PHE A 311 11.01 13.45 -17.74
C PHE A 311 10.68 14.86 -18.26
N LEU A 312 9.40 15.20 -18.39
CA LEU A 312 8.93 16.50 -18.88
C LEU A 312 8.73 17.54 -17.76
N ILE A 313 8.92 17.16 -16.48
CA ILE A 313 8.67 18.05 -15.34
C ILE A 313 9.54 19.32 -15.40
N LYS A 314 10.83 19.17 -15.68
CA LYS A 314 11.77 20.30 -15.74
C LYS A 314 11.40 21.27 -16.88
N GLU A 315 11.20 20.72 -18.07
CA GLU A 315 10.78 21.45 -19.28
C GLU A 315 9.45 22.19 -19.06
N PHE A 316 8.48 21.58 -18.38
CA PHE A 316 7.23 22.25 -18.00
C PHE A 316 7.52 23.54 -17.22
N HIS A 317 8.39 23.50 -16.20
CA HIS A 317 8.67 24.69 -15.39
C HIS A 317 9.43 25.77 -16.16
N GLU A 318 10.30 25.39 -17.08
CA GLU A 318 11.01 26.32 -17.97
C GLU A 318 10.01 27.04 -18.88
N LEU A 319 9.14 26.31 -19.58
CA LEU A 319 8.12 26.88 -20.47
C LEU A 319 7.06 27.69 -19.73
N ASN A 320 6.67 27.25 -18.53
CA ASN A 320 5.71 27.95 -17.70
C ASN A 320 6.30 29.29 -17.17
N SER A 321 7.61 29.35 -16.91
CA SER A 321 8.28 30.58 -16.44
C SER A 321 8.31 31.70 -17.49
N ILE A 322 8.51 31.33 -18.76
CA ILE A 322 8.49 32.28 -19.89
C ILE A 322 7.08 32.53 -20.43
N LYS A 323 6.05 31.96 -19.78
CA LYS A 323 4.64 32.01 -20.17
C LYS A 323 4.42 31.61 -21.65
N ALA A 324 5.12 30.58 -22.11
CA ALA A 324 5.05 30.14 -23.52
C ALA A 324 3.60 29.80 -23.96
N TYR A 325 2.77 29.37 -23.01
CA TYR A 325 1.36 29.04 -23.21
C TYR A 325 0.43 30.23 -23.50
N LEU A 326 0.89 31.48 -23.31
CA LEU A 326 0.13 32.69 -23.67
C LEU A 326 0.44 33.18 -25.09
N GLU A 327 1.46 32.62 -25.75
CA GLU A 327 1.79 32.99 -27.12
C GLU A 327 0.70 32.50 -28.08
N ASN A 328 0.18 33.39 -28.91
CA ASN A 328 -0.85 33.08 -29.89
C ASN A 328 -0.32 33.11 -31.33
N ASN A 329 0.84 33.73 -31.57
CA ASN A 329 1.44 33.77 -32.89
C ASN A 329 2.05 32.41 -33.27
N LYS A 330 1.42 31.71 -34.21
CA LYS A 330 1.88 30.38 -34.68
C LYS A 330 3.30 30.37 -35.25
N LEU A 331 3.80 31.51 -35.72
CA LEU A 331 5.17 31.65 -36.25
C LEU A 331 6.21 31.77 -35.14
N SER A 332 5.82 32.25 -33.95
CA SER A 332 6.69 32.43 -32.78
C SER A 332 7.27 31.10 -32.32
N MET A 333 8.56 31.12 -31.97
CA MET A 333 9.24 29.94 -31.43
C MET A 333 8.61 29.48 -30.10
N LYS A 334 8.10 30.41 -29.27
CA LYS A 334 7.43 30.09 -28.00
C LYS A 334 6.17 29.25 -28.22
N TYR A 335 5.35 29.61 -29.21
CA TYR A 335 4.17 28.85 -29.60
C TYR A 335 4.55 27.44 -30.03
N LYS A 336 5.55 27.34 -30.93
CA LYS A 336 6.01 26.05 -31.48
C LYS A 336 6.52 25.12 -30.38
N ILE A 337 7.38 25.61 -29.49
CA ILE A 337 7.92 24.79 -28.38
C ILE A 337 6.80 24.37 -27.42
N TRP A 338 5.87 25.25 -27.06
CA TRP A 338 4.73 24.88 -26.22
C TRP A 338 3.85 23.82 -26.86
N ASN A 339 3.61 23.91 -28.17
CA ASN A 339 2.83 22.91 -28.90
C ASN A 339 3.53 21.54 -28.92
N ILE A 340 4.86 21.52 -29.17
CA ILE A 340 5.67 20.30 -29.12
C ILE A 340 5.61 19.66 -27.73
N PHE A 341 5.74 20.47 -26.68
CA PHE A 341 5.60 20.02 -25.29
C PHE A 341 4.23 19.37 -25.05
N ASN A 342 3.13 19.97 -25.50
CA ASN A 342 1.78 19.42 -25.31
C ASN A 342 1.58 18.08 -26.05
N ILE A 343 2.13 17.93 -27.25
CA ILE A 343 2.11 16.68 -28.01
C ILE A 343 2.84 15.59 -27.21
N ARG A 344 4.08 15.86 -26.76
CA ARG A 344 4.88 14.96 -25.92
C ARG A 344 4.18 14.63 -24.60
N TRP A 345 3.59 15.62 -23.92
CA TRP A 345 2.90 15.44 -22.64
C TRP A 345 1.63 14.59 -22.73
N SER A 346 0.91 14.69 -23.85
CA SER A 346 -0.33 13.95 -24.06
C SER A 346 -0.10 12.51 -24.52
N ASN A 347 1.15 12.13 -24.83
CA ASN A 347 1.47 10.88 -25.51
C ASN A 347 0.64 10.65 -26.79
N LYS A 348 0.17 11.74 -27.40
CA LYS A 348 -0.32 11.70 -28.77
C LYS A 348 0.91 11.64 -29.64
N ILE A 349 1.27 10.43 -30.06
CA ILE A 349 2.25 10.25 -31.13
C ILE A 349 1.71 11.02 -32.34
N LEU A 350 2.57 11.85 -32.95
CA LEU A 350 2.29 12.51 -34.24
C LEU A 350 2.20 11.47 -35.35
#